data_AF-A0A4Y4E9J2-F1
#
_entry.id   AF-A0A4Y4E9J2-F1
#
_cell.length_a   1.000
_cell.length_b   1.000
_cell.length_c   1.000
_cell.angle_alpha   90.00
_cell.angle_beta   90.00
_cell.angle_gamma   90.00
#
_symmetry.space_group_name_H-M   'P 1'
#
loop_
_entity.id
_entity.type
_entity.pdbx_description
1 polymer ?
#
loop_
_entity_poly.entity_id
_entity_poly.type
_entity_poly.pdbx_seq_one_letter_code
_entity_poly.pdbx_strand_id
1 'polypeptide(L)'
;MVVGLVVTGCGTSEDDERYLAIVDELLGQNSDIEFPRDDILAAGHGVCAKAGDDDPDRWLSDATDHVAKTLDTDDFTAQVLALGAAQVYCPQKVPRDLLYPSDS
;
A
#
# COMPACT_ATOMS: atom_id res chain seq x y z
N MET A 1 -4.35 -27.58 1.21
CA MET A 1 -3.76 -27.17 -0.09
C MET A 1 -2.79 -26.05 0.22
N VAL A 2 -1.49 -26.30 0.08
CA VAL A 2 -0.44 -25.29 0.35
C VAL A 2 -0.04 -24.75 -1.02
N VAL A 3 -0.54 -23.57 -1.37
CA VAL A 3 -0.13 -22.87 -2.59
C VAL A 3 1.23 -22.23 -2.27
N GLY A 4 2.26 -22.77 -2.91
CA GLY A 4 3.64 -22.32 -2.79
C GLY A 4 3.75 -20.84 -3.14
N LEU A 5 4.40 -20.11 -2.25
CA LEU A 5 4.87 -18.74 -2.36
C LEU A 5 5.43 -18.49 -3.77
N VAL A 6 4.68 -17.78 -4.60
CA VAL A 6 5.21 -17.24 -5.85
C VAL A 6 6.16 -16.13 -5.45
N VAL A 7 7.43 -16.31 -5.82
CA VAL A 7 8.42 -15.23 -5.82
C VAL A 7 8.03 -14.29 -6.96
N THR A 8 7.09 -13.37 -6.72
CA THR A 8 6.82 -12.25 -7.61
C THR A 8 7.81 -11.15 -7.27
N GLY A 9 8.62 -10.75 -8.25
CA GLY A 9 9.40 -9.52 -8.13
C GLY A 9 8.43 -8.38 -7.86
N CYS A 10 8.68 -7.63 -6.79
CA CYS A 10 7.86 -6.48 -6.44
C CYS A 10 7.90 -5.45 -7.59
N GLY A 11 6.72 -4.95 -8.00
CA GLY A 11 6.61 -3.89 -9.03
C GLY A 11 6.49 -4.43 -10.45
N THR A 12 5.82 -5.56 -10.65
CA THR A 12 5.38 -5.97 -11.98
C THR A 12 4.12 -5.22 -12.41
N SER A 13 3.84 -5.17 -13.72
CA SER A 13 2.61 -4.57 -14.25
C SER A 13 1.33 -5.26 -13.72
N GLU A 14 1.42 -6.51 -13.27
CA GLU A 14 0.31 -7.21 -12.62
C GLU A 14 0.07 -6.71 -11.19
N ASP A 15 1.15 -6.41 -10.44
CA ASP A 15 1.06 -5.79 -9.12
C ASP A 15 0.46 -4.38 -9.23
N ASP A 16 0.85 -3.61 -10.25
CA ASP A 16 0.29 -2.28 -10.52
C ASP A 16 -1.23 -2.33 -10.72
N GLU A 17 -1.72 -3.25 -11.54
CA GLU A 17 -3.15 -3.44 -11.76
C GLU A 17 -3.88 -3.91 -10.49
N ARG A 18 -3.26 -4.78 -9.68
CA ARG A 18 -3.84 -5.23 -8.41
C ARG A 18 -3.92 -4.10 -7.39
N TYR A 19 -2.89 -3.27 -7.29
CA TYR A 19 -2.89 -2.11 -6.42
C TYR A 19 -3.95 -1.10 -6.87
N LEU A 20 -4.02 -0.78 -8.16
CA LEU A 20 -5.05 0.13 -8.70
C LEU A 20 -6.47 -0.40 -8.45
N ALA A 21 -6.71 -1.70 -8.59
CA ALA A 21 -8.01 -2.29 -8.27
C ALA A 21 -8.38 -2.13 -6.79
N ILE A 22 -7.39 -2.25 -5.87
CA ILE A 22 -7.60 -1.99 -4.43
C ILE A 22 -7.91 -0.51 -4.20
N VAL A 23 -7.21 0.40 -4.87
CA VAL A 23 -7.44 1.84 -4.77
C VAL A 23 -8.84 2.19 -5.26
N ASP A 24 -9.27 1.66 -6.40
CA ASP A 24 -10.62 1.87 -6.94
C ASP A 24 -11.71 1.31 -6.01
N GLU A 25 -11.51 0.15 -5.39
CA GLU A 25 -12.47 -0.42 -4.45
C GLU A 25 -12.58 0.43 -3.16
N LEU A 26 -11.45 0.92 -2.64
CA LEU A 26 -11.40 1.66 -1.38
C LEU A 26 -11.81 3.13 -1.53
N LEU A 27 -11.36 3.80 -2.59
CA LEU A 27 -11.64 5.22 -2.85
C LEU A 27 -12.89 5.44 -3.69
N GLY A 28 -13.19 4.52 -4.63
CA GLY A 28 -14.37 4.60 -5.49
C GLY A 28 -15.70 4.43 -4.75
N GLN A 29 -15.68 3.93 -3.51
CA GLN A 29 -16.87 3.91 -2.64
C GLN A 29 -17.04 5.16 -1.78
N ASN A 30 -16.01 6.01 -1.62
CA ASN A 30 -16.01 7.06 -0.59
C ASN A 30 -15.55 8.47 -1.02
N SER A 31 -15.12 8.71 -2.26
CA SER A 31 -14.52 10.02 -2.57
C SER A 31 -14.76 10.55 -3.98
N ASP A 32 -15.00 11.86 -4.07
CA ASP A 32 -14.88 12.68 -5.30
C ASP A 32 -13.40 12.90 -5.71
N ILE A 33 -12.48 12.05 -5.23
CA ILE A 33 -11.04 12.25 -5.37
C ILE A 33 -10.55 11.42 -6.56
N GLU A 34 -10.21 12.09 -7.66
CA GLU A 34 -9.58 11.51 -8.84
C GLU A 34 -8.07 11.77 -8.80
N PHE A 35 -7.29 10.80 -8.32
CA PHE A 35 -5.84 10.85 -8.42
C PHE A 35 -5.37 10.39 -9.81
N PRO A 36 -4.39 11.05 -10.44
CA PRO A 36 -3.77 10.54 -11.66
C PRO A 36 -3.14 9.16 -11.42
N ARG A 37 -3.39 8.22 -12.33
CA ARG A 37 -2.88 6.84 -12.23
C ARG A 37 -1.37 6.77 -12.00
N ASP A 38 -0.60 7.59 -12.71
CA ASP A 38 0.86 7.62 -12.58
C ASP A 38 1.31 8.07 -11.19
N ASP A 39 0.59 9.01 -10.57
CA ASP A 39 0.89 9.50 -9.22
C ASP A 39 0.54 8.46 -8.16
N ILE A 40 -0.58 7.73 -8.34
CA ILE A 40 -0.96 6.61 -7.47
C ILE A 40 0.13 5.54 -7.48
N LEU A 41 0.58 5.14 -8.68
CA LEU A 41 1.63 4.14 -8.84
C LEU A 41 2.96 4.61 -8.26
N ALA A 42 3.36 5.86 -8.52
CA ALA A 42 4.57 6.44 -7.95
C ALA A 42 4.56 6.46 -6.42
N ALA A 43 3.43 6.85 -5.82
CA ALA A 43 3.23 6.82 -4.37
C ALA A 43 3.32 5.38 -3.83
N GLY A 44 2.65 4.43 -4.50
CA GLY A 44 2.62 3.03 -4.11
C GLY A 44 3.99 2.33 -4.18
N HIS A 45 4.76 2.56 -5.25
CA HIS A 45 6.12 1.99 -5.38
C HIS A 45 7.08 2.55 -4.33
N GLY A 46 6.90 3.80 -3.91
CA GLY A 46 7.73 4.42 -2.88
C GLY A 46 7.50 3.87 -1.47
N VAL A 47 6.37 3.20 -1.21
CA VAL A 47 6.04 2.65 0.12
C VAL A 47 7.04 1.59 0.57
N CYS A 48 7.42 0.66 -0.30
CA CYS A 48 8.32 -0.43 0.10
C CYS A 48 9.74 0.05 0.37
N ALA A 49 10.15 1.18 -0.20
CA ALA A 49 11.42 1.83 0.16
C ALA A 49 11.39 2.48 1.56
N LYS A 50 10.19 2.74 2.10
CA LYS A 50 9.99 3.23 3.48
C LYS A 50 9.88 2.11 4.50
N ALA A 51 9.52 0.90 4.07
CA ALA A 51 9.51 -0.33 4.86
C ALA A 51 10.93 -0.82 5.22
N GLY A 52 11.68 -0.01 5.99
CA GLY A 52 12.98 -0.37 6.56
C GLY A 52 12.89 -1.47 7.62
N ASP A 53 14.02 -2.09 7.97
CA ASP A 53 14.10 -3.28 8.83
C ASP A 53 13.98 -3.02 10.35
N ASP A 54 14.08 -1.78 10.82
CA ASP A 54 14.34 -1.51 12.25
C ASP A 54 13.09 -1.22 13.11
N ASP A 55 11.94 -0.87 12.54
CA ASP A 55 10.74 -0.57 13.35
C ASP A 55 9.42 -0.70 12.57
N PRO A 56 8.58 -1.73 12.87
CA PRO A 56 7.31 -1.99 12.20
C PRO A 56 6.22 -0.93 12.47
N ASP A 57 6.35 -0.14 13.53
CA ASP A 57 5.38 0.92 13.85
C ASP A 57 5.74 2.22 13.12
N ARG A 58 7.04 2.45 12.92
CA ARG A 58 7.54 3.69 12.31
C ARG A 58 7.49 3.70 10.78
N TRP A 59 7.72 2.57 10.13
CA TRP A 59 7.73 2.54 8.65
C TRP A 59 6.36 2.87 8.05
N LEU A 60 5.26 2.46 8.70
CA LEU A 60 3.93 2.77 8.21
C LEU A 60 3.68 4.28 8.26
N SER A 61 4.10 4.93 9.34
CA SER A 61 4.04 6.40 9.44
C SER A 61 4.86 7.06 8.32
N ASP A 62 6.08 6.60 8.04
CA ASP A 62 6.93 7.15 6.98
C ASP A 62 6.36 6.88 5.57
N ALA A 63 5.67 5.75 5.38
CA ALA A 63 4.96 5.41 4.14
C ALA A 63 3.71 6.27 3.95
N THR A 64 2.92 6.46 5.00
CA THR A 64 1.77 7.38 5.00
C THR A 64 2.20 8.80 4.67
N ASP A 65 3.25 9.31 5.33
CA ASP A 65 3.84 10.63 5.06
C ASP A 65 4.28 10.78 3.60
N HIS A 66 4.84 9.72 3.03
CA HIS A 66 5.27 9.71 1.63
C HIS A 66 4.07 9.79 0.68
N VAL A 67 3.03 8.98 0.91
CA VAL A 67 1.82 8.98 0.07
C VAL A 67 1.07 10.30 0.20
N ALA A 68 0.91 10.84 1.41
CA ALA A 68 0.28 12.13 1.68
C ALA A 68 0.97 13.26 0.90
N LYS A 69 2.31 13.30 0.92
CA LYS A 69 3.10 14.30 0.18
C LYS A 69 3.08 14.09 -1.34
N THR A 70 2.97 12.86 -1.81
CA THR A 70 2.99 12.54 -3.24
C THR A 70 1.65 12.83 -3.90
N LEU A 71 0.54 12.52 -3.20
CA LEU A 71 -0.81 12.68 -3.71
C LEU A 71 -1.52 13.96 -3.23
N ASP A 72 -0.89 14.74 -2.36
CA ASP A 72 -1.49 15.92 -1.70
C ASP A 72 -2.85 15.58 -1.07
N THR A 73 -2.87 14.54 -0.25
CA THR A 73 -4.09 13.98 0.36
C THR A 73 -4.01 13.96 1.88
N ASP A 74 -5.16 13.76 2.52
CA ASP A 74 -5.25 13.64 3.97
C ASP A 74 -4.56 12.37 4.50
N ASP A 75 -4.13 12.41 5.77
CA ASP A 75 -3.39 11.32 6.40
C ASP A 75 -4.16 10.00 6.45
N PHE A 76 -5.50 10.05 6.52
CA PHE A 76 -6.33 8.83 6.55
C PHE A 76 -6.32 8.15 5.17
N THR A 77 -6.60 8.90 4.11
CA THR A 77 -6.51 8.42 2.73
C THR A 77 -5.09 7.92 2.41
N ALA A 78 -4.07 8.68 2.80
CA ALA A 78 -2.68 8.29 2.60
C ALA A 78 -2.32 7.00 3.34
N GLN A 79 -2.84 6.78 4.55
CA GLN A 79 -2.61 5.56 5.32
C GLN A 79 -3.26 4.33 4.68
N VAL A 80 -4.50 4.46 4.20
CA VAL A 80 -5.21 3.40 3.50
C VAL A 80 -4.47 3.00 2.23
N LEU A 81 -4.03 3.98 1.43
CA LEU A 81 -3.24 3.76 0.22
C LEU A 81 -1.86 3.15 0.51
N ALA A 82 -1.17 3.63 1.55
CA ALA A 82 0.12 3.06 1.97
C ALA A 82 -0.02 1.59 2.39
N LEU A 83 -1.08 1.24 3.14
CA LEU A 83 -1.36 -0.15 3.52
C LEU A 83 -1.69 -1.02 2.30
N GLY A 84 -2.52 -0.53 1.38
CA GLY A 84 -2.84 -1.24 0.14
C GLY A 84 -1.61 -1.50 -0.73
N ALA A 85 -0.76 -0.48 -0.89
CA ALA A 85 0.51 -0.58 -1.60
C ALA A 85 1.46 -1.58 -0.93
N ALA A 86 1.58 -1.54 0.40
CA ALA A 86 2.43 -2.47 1.13
C ALA A 86 1.96 -3.93 1.01
N GLN A 87 0.64 -4.16 1.03
CA GLN A 87 0.05 -5.50 0.83
C GLN A 87 0.34 -6.10 -0.55
N VAL A 88 0.48 -5.25 -1.57
CA VAL A 88 0.75 -5.69 -2.94
C VAL A 88 2.25 -5.78 -3.21
N TYR A 89 2.99 -4.71 -2.96
CA TYR A 89 4.39 -4.60 -3.36
C TYR A 89 5.37 -5.13 -2.32
N CYS A 90 5.02 -5.20 -1.03
CA CYS A 90 5.91 -5.73 0.00
C CYS A 90 5.15 -6.47 1.11
N PRO A 91 4.35 -7.51 0.78
CA PRO A 91 3.50 -8.22 1.74
C PRO A 91 4.28 -8.84 2.90
N GLN A 92 5.57 -9.17 2.69
CA GLN A 92 6.46 -9.72 3.72
C GLN A 92 6.77 -8.74 4.85
N LYS A 93 6.60 -7.43 4.61
CA LYS A 93 6.90 -6.35 5.56
C LYS A 93 5.67 -5.87 6.35
N VAL A 94 4.46 -6.31 5.97
CA VAL A 94 3.22 -5.90 6.65
C VAL A 94 2.97 -6.82 7.86
N PRO A 95 2.88 -6.27 9.08
CA PRO A 95 2.49 -7.05 10.27
C PRO A 95 1.15 -7.77 10.05
N ARG A 96 1.08 -9.05 10.42
CA ARG A 96 -0.17 -9.84 10.29
C ARG A 96 -1.34 -9.23 11.05
N ASP A 97 -1.08 -8.58 12.18
CA ASP A 97 -2.11 -7.94 13.00
C ASP A 97 -2.79 -6.76 12.29
N LEU A 98 -2.08 -6.10 11.37
CA LEU A 98 -2.65 -5.04 10.51
C LEU A 98 -3.41 -5.60 9.30
N LEU A 99 -3.09 -6.83 8.88
CA LEU A 99 -3.81 -7.54 7.81
C LEU A 99 -5.09 -8.23 8.34
N TYR A 100 -5.09 -8.62 9.62
CA TYR A 100 -6.16 -9.38 10.28
C TYR A 100 -6.46 -8.81 11.68
N PRO A 101 -7.07 -7.62 11.77
CA PRO A 101 -7.34 -6.96 13.07
C PRO A 101 -8.31 -7.73 13.98
N SER A 102 -8.95 -8.80 13.49
CA SER A 102 -9.93 -9.62 14.21
C SER A 102 -9.35 -10.85 14.92
N ASP A 103 -8.05 -11.10 14.84
CA ASP A 103 -7.36 -12.23 15.52
C ASP A 103 -6.75 -11.84 16.89
N SER A 104 -7.07 -10.63 17.40
CA SER A 104 -6.69 -10.13 18.74
C SER A 104 -7.80 -10.25 19.77
#